data_AF-A0A401FX59-F1
#
_entry.id   AF-A0A401FX59-F1
#
_cell.length_a   1.000
_cell.length_b   1.000
_cell.length_c   1.000
_cell.angle_alpha   90.00
_cell.angle_beta   90.00
_cell.angle_gamma   90.00
#
_symmetry.space_group_name_H-M   'P 1'
#
loop_
_entity.id
_entity.type
_entity.pdbx_description
1 polymer ?
#
loop_
_entity_poly.entity_id
_entity_poly.type
_entity_poly.pdbx_seq_one_letter_code
_entity_poly.pdbx_strand_id
1 'polypeptide(L)'
;MYDEKNTACNLPAQIDLLATPGSAYKFLFIAKGGGSANKTYLYQETKAVLNPDTLVGFLTEKMKTLGTAACPPYHLAFCIGGTSAETNLKTVKLASAKYLDELPTDGNEGGQAFRDIELEEKLLRASQELGLGAQFGGKHFCLDVRVVRLPRHGASCPIGMGVSCSADRNIRAKITRDGIFLEKLEAEPARYLPQMTEKASDAVRIDLNRPMDEIRAILTKYPVSTPLLLTGKIVVGRDIAHAKLKERLDKGEELPKYIRDHIIYYAGPAKTPEGYASGSFGPTTASRMDPYVPIFQEQGGSMVMLAKGNRSQRVTDACKKYGGFYLGSIGGPAARLGKECITHVELIEYPELGMEAIYMITVRDFPAFILVDDKGNDFFNGLL
;
A
#
# COMPACT_ATOMS: atom_id res chain seq x y z
N MET A 1 -9.04 -25.52 7.76
CA MET A 1 -9.24 -24.48 6.72
C MET A 1 -8.93 -23.09 7.28
N TYR A 2 -9.41 -22.77 8.48
CA TYR A 2 -9.31 -21.42 9.05
C TYR A 2 -8.09 -21.18 9.96
N ASP A 3 -7.40 -22.25 10.37
CA ASP A 3 -6.22 -22.15 11.22
C ASP A 3 -4.97 -21.88 10.39
N GLU A 4 -4.20 -20.87 10.78
CA GLU A 4 -2.97 -20.45 10.10
C GLU A 4 -1.79 -20.41 11.08
N LYS A 5 -0.58 -20.63 10.57
CA LYS A 5 0.67 -20.50 11.33
C LYS A 5 1.73 -19.82 10.47
N ASN A 6 2.42 -18.85 11.05
CA ASN A 6 3.56 -18.20 10.41
C ASN A 6 4.72 -19.20 10.23
N THR A 7 5.31 -19.28 9.04
CA THR A 7 6.47 -20.15 8.77
C THR A 7 7.77 -19.65 9.40
N ALA A 8 7.79 -18.41 9.91
CA ALA A 8 8.89 -17.70 10.54
C ALA A 8 10.15 -17.49 9.67
N CYS A 9 10.13 -17.98 8.43
CA CYS A 9 11.24 -17.89 7.48
C CYS A 9 10.86 -17.21 6.15
N ASN A 10 9.63 -16.72 6.01
CA ASN A 10 9.11 -16.06 4.80
C ASN A 10 9.07 -16.96 3.55
N LEU A 11 9.12 -18.28 3.75
CA LEU A 11 8.86 -19.29 2.73
C LEU A 11 7.39 -19.78 2.82
N PRO A 12 6.83 -20.35 1.75
CA PRO A 12 7.46 -20.67 0.45
C PRO A 12 7.67 -19.45 -0.46
N ALA A 13 8.71 -19.50 -1.29
CA ALA A 13 8.85 -18.59 -2.41
C ALA A 13 8.01 -19.07 -3.61
N GLN A 14 7.49 -18.14 -4.41
CA GLN A 14 6.96 -18.48 -5.73
C GLN A 14 8.13 -18.62 -6.72
N ILE A 15 8.23 -19.77 -7.39
CA ILE A 15 9.30 -20.09 -8.33
C ILE A 15 8.70 -20.56 -9.65
N ASP A 16 8.77 -19.69 -10.67
CA ASP A 16 8.34 -19.99 -12.03
C ASP A 16 9.58 -20.28 -12.90
N LEU A 17 9.88 -21.55 -13.18
CA LEU A 17 10.99 -21.94 -14.05
C LEU A 17 10.48 -22.23 -15.47
N LEU A 18 11.01 -21.50 -16.45
CA LEU A 18 10.60 -21.61 -17.85
C LEU A 18 11.73 -22.22 -18.69
N ALA A 19 11.38 -23.17 -19.56
CA ALA A 19 12.31 -23.68 -20.57
C ALA A 19 12.47 -22.62 -21.68
N THR A 20 13.71 -22.24 -21.98
CA THR A 20 14.05 -21.26 -23.02
C THR A 20 15.22 -21.75 -23.87
N PRO A 21 15.35 -21.30 -25.13
CA PRO A 21 16.51 -21.63 -25.96
C PRO A 21 17.79 -20.92 -25.48
N GLY A 22 18.94 -21.48 -25.83
CA GLY A 22 20.26 -20.92 -25.50
C GLY A 22 20.93 -21.60 -24.29
N SER A 23 22.09 -21.08 -23.89
CA SER A 23 22.95 -21.66 -22.84
C SER A 23 23.11 -20.78 -21.61
N ALA A 24 22.14 -19.90 -21.34
CA ALA A 24 22.14 -18.99 -20.20
C ALA A 24 20.89 -19.18 -19.35
N TYR A 25 21.05 -19.17 -18.03
CA TYR A 25 19.94 -19.17 -17.08
C TYR A 25 19.64 -17.73 -16.67
N LYS A 26 18.49 -17.18 -17.07
CA LYS A 26 18.09 -15.80 -16.79
C LYS A 26 17.02 -15.76 -15.70
N PHE A 27 17.10 -14.75 -14.84
CA PHE A 27 16.23 -14.58 -13.68
C PHE A 27 15.69 -13.17 -13.58
N LEU A 28 14.48 -13.06 -13.05
CA LEU A 28 13.92 -11.84 -12.49
C LEU A 28 13.47 -12.19 -11.07
N PHE A 29 14.14 -11.63 -10.07
CA PHE A 29 13.72 -11.76 -8.67
C PHE A 29 12.85 -10.57 -8.30
N ILE A 30 11.72 -10.80 -7.62
CA ILE A 30 10.79 -9.75 -7.21
C ILE A 30 10.44 -9.93 -5.73
N ALA A 31 10.77 -8.94 -4.90
CA ALA A 31 10.33 -8.89 -3.50
C ALA A 31 9.00 -8.11 -3.42
N LYS A 32 7.90 -8.74 -3.83
CA LYS A 32 6.60 -8.06 -3.94
C LYS A 32 5.94 -7.84 -2.57
N GLY A 33 5.62 -6.59 -2.25
CA GLY A 33 4.87 -6.26 -1.04
C GLY A 33 3.39 -6.65 -1.15
N GLY A 34 2.80 -7.19 -0.09
CA GLY A 34 1.39 -7.60 -0.07
C GLY A 34 0.43 -6.46 -0.45
N GLY A 35 0.70 -5.22 -0.02
CA GLY A 35 -0.13 -4.06 -0.34
C GLY A 35 -0.24 -3.78 -1.85
N SER A 36 0.86 -3.87 -2.60
CA SER A 36 0.84 -3.71 -4.06
C SER A 36 0.44 -5.00 -4.80
N ALA A 37 0.66 -6.17 -4.20
CA ALA A 37 0.12 -7.43 -4.71
C ALA A 37 -1.43 -7.40 -4.73
N ASN A 38 -2.05 -6.94 -3.63
CA ASN A 38 -3.51 -6.79 -3.49
C ASN A 38 -4.10 -5.71 -4.43
N LYS A 39 -3.27 -4.86 -5.01
CA LYS A 39 -3.63 -3.90 -6.06
C LYS A 39 -3.28 -4.42 -7.45
N THR A 40 -3.53 -5.71 -7.66
CA THR A 40 -3.51 -6.36 -8.98
C THR A 40 -4.95 -6.78 -9.27
N TYR A 41 -5.56 -6.22 -10.30
CA TYR A 41 -6.96 -6.42 -10.63
C TYR A 41 -7.13 -6.98 -12.03
N LEU A 42 -8.17 -7.79 -12.21
CA LEU A 42 -8.60 -8.34 -13.49
C LEU A 42 -10.03 -7.90 -13.76
N TYR A 43 -10.25 -7.37 -14.96
CA TYR A 43 -11.56 -6.98 -15.46
C TYR A 43 -11.84 -7.79 -16.72
N GLN A 44 -13.02 -8.43 -16.76
CA GLN A 44 -13.46 -9.20 -17.92
C GLN A 44 -14.31 -8.31 -18.81
N GLU A 45 -13.66 -7.71 -19.80
CA GLU A 45 -14.31 -6.80 -20.74
C GLU A 45 -14.58 -7.47 -22.09
N THR A 46 -15.22 -6.73 -22.99
CA THR A 46 -15.55 -7.18 -24.34
C THR A 46 -14.92 -6.29 -25.41
N LYS A 47 -15.13 -6.59 -26.69
CA LYS A 47 -14.70 -5.73 -27.80
C LYS A 47 -15.26 -4.30 -27.70
N ALA A 48 -16.38 -4.08 -27.01
CA ALA A 48 -17.02 -2.78 -26.88
C ALA A 48 -16.12 -1.71 -26.23
N VAL A 49 -15.22 -2.09 -25.32
CA VAL A 49 -14.28 -1.16 -24.66
C VAL A 49 -13.09 -0.77 -25.55
N LEU A 50 -12.86 -1.49 -26.66
CA LEU A 50 -11.68 -1.30 -27.51
C LEU A 50 -11.92 -0.26 -28.60
N ASN A 51 -12.19 0.97 -28.19
CA ASN A 51 -12.18 2.17 -29.02
C ASN A 51 -11.66 3.38 -28.20
N PRO A 52 -11.14 4.44 -28.86
CA PRO A 52 -10.54 5.59 -28.17
C PRO A 52 -11.48 6.30 -27.18
N ASP A 53 -12.77 6.37 -27.51
CA ASP A 53 -13.77 7.10 -26.72
C ASP A 53 -14.10 6.42 -25.39
N THR A 54 -13.95 5.10 -25.32
CA THR A 54 -14.31 4.30 -24.13
C THR A 54 -13.10 3.81 -23.35
N LEU A 55 -12.02 3.40 -24.03
CA LEU A 55 -10.89 2.73 -23.38
C LEU A 55 -10.19 3.64 -22.37
N VAL A 56 -9.88 4.88 -22.76
CA VAL A 56 -9.15 5.82 -21.90
C VAL A 56 -9.98 6.16 -20.66
N GLY A 57 -11.28 6.41 -20.83
CA GLY A 57 -12.20 6.66 -19.73
C GLY A 57 -12.27 5.48 -18.76
N PHE A 58 -12.44 4.27 -19.30
CA PHE A 58 -12.46 3.03 -18.51
C PHE A 58 -11.15 2.84 -17.71
N LEU A 59 -9.99 2.93 -18.35
CA LEU A 59 -8.70 2.73 -17.68
C LEU A 59 -8.45 3.80 -16.62
N THR A 60 -8.85 5.05 -16.89
CA THR A 60 -8.75 6.16 -15.91
C THR A 60 -9.65 5.94 -14.71
N GLU A 61 -10.89 5.50 -14.92
CA GLU A 61 -11.81 5.12 -13.84
C GLU A 61 -11.23 3.98 -13.00
N LYS A 62 -10.72 2.91 -13.63
CA LYS A 62 -10.13 1.78 -12.91
C LYS A 62 -8.87 2.19 -12.16
N MET A 63 -8.02 3.04 -12.74
CA MET A 63 -6.85 3.60 -12.06
C MET A 63 -7.21 4.32 -10.76
N LYS A 64 -8.31 5.08 -10.71
CA LYS A 64 -8.78 5.73 -9.45
C LYS A 64 -9.02 4.71 -8.33
N THR A 65 -9.54 3.52 -8.66
CA THR A 65 -9.83 2.46 -7.66
C THR A 65 -8.58 1.90 -6.95
N LEU A 66 -7.38 2.15 -7.48
CA LEU A 66 -6.13 1.87 -6.76
C LEU A 66 -6.09 2.63 -5.43
N GLY A 67 -6.55 3.88 -5.44
CA GLY A 67 -6.41 4.82 -4.33
C GLY A 67 -4.97 4.96 -3.88
N THR A 68 -4.78 5.37 -2.63
CA THR A 68 -3.46 5.59 -2.03
C THR A 68 -2.99 4.41 -1.18
N ALA A 69 -3.78 3.33 -1.18
CA ALA A 69 -3.59 2.13 -0.38
C ALA A 69 -2.36 1.28 -0.73
N ALA A 70 -1.63 1.54 -1.81
CA ALA A 70 -0.39 0.81 -2.13
C ALA A 70 0.87 1.69 -2.11
N CYS A 71 0.83 2.84 -1.43
CA CYS A 71 1.97 3.76 -1.32
C CYS A 71 2.42 4.29 -2.71
N PRO A 72 1.63 5.16 -3.36
CA PRO A 72 2.11 5.94 -4.50
C PRO A 72 3.28 6.86 -4.08
N PRO A 73 4.09 7.37 -5.02
CA PRO A 73 3.94 7.29 -6.48
C PRO A 73 4.10 5.88 -7.06
N TYR A 74 3.26 5.49 -8.03
CA TYR A 74 3.24 4.15 -8.62
C TYR A 74 4.05 4.03 -9.92
N HIS A 75 4.62 2.84 -10.16
CA HIS A 75 4.86 2.34 -11.52
C HIS A 75 3.61 1.58 -11.95
N LEU A 76 2.74 2.21 -12.73
CA LEU A 76 1.44 1.63 -13.12
C LEU A 76 1.59 0.76 -14.37
N ALA A 77 0.92 -0.39 -14.39
CA ALA A 77 0.89 -1.27 -15.55
C ALA A 77 -0.55 -1.67 -15.90
N PHE A 78 -0.88 -1.58 -17.18
CA PHE A 78 -2.06 -2.19 -17.78
C PHE A 78 -1.67 -3.27 -18.80
N CYS A 79 -2.45 -4.34 -18.84
CA CYS A 79 -2.39 -5.35 -19.90
C CYS A 79 -3.77 -5.49 -20.55
N ILE A 80 -3.86 -5.21 -21.86
CA ILE A 80 -5.12 -5.22 -22.61
C ILE A 80 -5.14 -6.42 -23.56
N GLY A 81 -6.03 -7.37 -23.33
CA GLY A 81 -6.06 -8.66 -24.01
C GLY A 81 -5.23 -9.71 -23.29
N GLY A 82 -5.04 -10.85 -23.93
CA GLY A 82 -4.40 -12.03 -23.34
C GLY A 82 -5.13 -13.29 -23.77
N THR A 83 -4.38 -14.40 -23.81
CA THR A 83 -4.93 -15.73 -24.10
C THR A 83 -5.73 -16.30 -22.94
N SER A 84 -5.47 -15.82 -21.72
CA SER A 84 -6.18 -16.19 -20.50
C SER A 84 -6.01 -15.14 -19.40
N ALA A 85 -6.77 -15.28 -18.32
CA ALA A 85 -6.71 -14.40 -17.15
C ALA A 85 -5.31 -14.41 -16.50
N GLU A 86 -4.75 -15.59 -16.30
CA GLU A 86 -3.44 -15.78 -15.69
C GLU A 86 -2.30 -15.25 -16.56
N THR A 87 -2.38 -15.40 -17.89
CA THR A 87 -1.39 -14.81 -18.81
C THR A 87 -1.46 -13.27 -18.78
N ASN A 88 -2.67 -12.71 -18.74
CA ASN A 88 -2.88 -11.28 -18.61
C ASN A 88 -2.26 -10.74 -17.30
N LEU A 89 -2.61 -11.33 -16.15
CA LEU A 89 -2.09 -10.86 -14.86
C LEU A 89 -0.59 -11.09 -14.69
N LYS A 90 -0.03 -12.18 -15.26
CA LYS A 90 1.43 -12.37 -15.33
C LYS A 90 2.10 -11.26 -16.15
N THR A 91 1.49 -10.86 -17.25
CA THR A 91 1.98 -9.75 -18.08
C THR A 91 1.94 -8.43 -17.33
N VAL A 92 0.85 -8.13 -16.61
CA VAL A 92 0.77 -6.96 -15.70
C VAL A 92 1.91 -6.99 -14.68
N LYS A 93 2.18 -8.15 -14.06
CA LYS A 93 3.26 -8.30 -13.08
C LYS A 93 4.61 -7.91 -13.67
N LEU A 94 4.94 -8.48 -14.83
CA LEU A 94 6.20 -8.24 -15.52
C LEU A 94 6.32 -6.80 -16.03
N ALA A 95 5.25 -6.22 -16.57
CA ALA A 95 5.18 -4.83 -17.00
C ALA A 95 5.40 -3.86 -15.82
N SER A 96 4.79 -4.12 -14.66
CA SER A 96 4.99 -3.29 -13.45
C SER A 96 6.43 -3.35 -12.91
N ALA A 97 7.17 -4.40 -13.25
CA ALA A 97 8.60 -4.57 -12.93
C ALA A 97 9.50 -4.11 -14.08
N LYS A 98 8.97 -3.43 -15.10
CA LYS A 98 9.70 -2.93 -16.28
C LYS A 98 10.46 -4.02 -17.04
N TYR A 99 10.07 -5.27 -16.87
CA TYR A 99 10.70 -6.41 -17.54
C TYR A 99 10.38 -6.45 -19.04
N LEU A 100 9.28 -5.81 -19.44
CA LEU A 100 8.76 -5.79 -20.81
C LEU A 100 9.06 -4.47 -21.54
N ASP A 101 9.97 -3.64 -21.03
CA ASP A 101 10.26 -2.32 -21.59
C ASP A 101 10.83 -2.39 -23.03
N GLU A 102 11.47 -3.50 -23.38
CA GLU A 102 12.08 -3.77 -24.70
C GLU A 102 11.12 -4.42 -25.71
N LEU A 103 9.83 -4.57 -25.39
CA LEU A 103 8.85 -5.04 -26.39
C LEU A 103 8.77 -4.06 -27.58
N PRO A 104 8.37 -4.54 -28.78
CA PRO A 104 8.01 -3.67 -29.89
C PRO A 104 6.94 -2.64 -29.49
N THR A 105 6.84 -1.54 -30.23
CA THR A 105 5.83 -0.48 -30.00
C THR A 105 4.58 -0.64 -30.87
N ASP A 106 4.59 -1.62 -31.78
CA ASP A 106 3.54 -1.82 -32.77
C ASP A 106 3.18 -3.30 -32.89
N GLY A 107 1.91 -3.58 -33.17
CA GLY A 107 1.42 -4.92 -33.47
C GLY A 107 1.90 -5.42 -34.84
N ASN A 108 1.68 -6.70 -35.11
CA ASN A 108 1.87 -7.30 -36.43
C ASN A 108 0.77 -8.32 -36.73
N GLU A 109 0.74 -8.84 -37.96
CA GLU A 109 -0.26 -9.86 -38.39
C GLU A 109 -0.17 -11.16 -37.59
N GLY A 110 1.00 -11.48 -37.03
CA GLY A 110 1.21 -12.64 -36.16
C GLY A 110 0.65 -12.48 -34.73
N GLY A 111 0.08 -11.30 -34.40
CA GLY A 111 -0.47 -11.03 -33.08
C GLY A 111 0.59 -10.87 -32.00
N GLN A 112 1.77 -10.32 -32.32
CA GLN A 112 2.81 -10.07 -31.32
C GLN A 112 2.33 -9.12 -30.20
N ALA A 113 2.87 -9.30 -29.01
CA ALA A 113 2.71 -8.34 -27.92
C ALA A 113 3.47 -7.04 -28.24
N PHE A 114 2.93 -5.90 -27.84
CA PHE A 114 3.60 -4.60 -27.99
C PHE A 114 3.27 -3.65 -26.85
N ARG A 115 4.12 -2.65 -26.65
CA ARG A 115 3.89 -1.52 -25.74
C ARG A 115 3.24 -0.37 -26.48
N ASP A 116 2.15 0.15 -25.93
CA ASP A 116 1.42 1.28 -26.48
C ASP A 116 1.88 2.59 -25.82
N ILE A 117 2.90 3.24 -26.41
CA ILE A 117 3.54 4.43 -25.83
C ILE A 117 2.58 5.63 -25.80
N GLU A 118 1.72 5.77 -26.81
CA GLU A 118 0.75 6.86 -26.86
C GLU A 118 -0.26 6.74 -25.70
N LEU A 119 -0.76 5.53 -25.43
CA LEU A 119 -1.68 5.29 -24.32
C LEU A 119 -0.97 5.39 -22.96
N GLU A 120 0.30 4.99 -22.85
CA GLU A 120 1.12 5.22 -21.65
C GLU A 120 1.18 6.72 -21.29
N GLU A 121 1.47 7.59 -22.26
CA GLU A 121 1.53 9.04 -22.04
C GLU A 121 0.17 9.63 -21.66
N LYS A 122 -0.90 9.23 -22.36
CA LYS A 122 -2.27 9.69 -22.05
C LYS A 122 -2.67 9.33 -20.62
N LEU A 123 -2.42 8.09 -20.22
CA LEU A 123 -2.76 7.63 -18.87
C LEU A 123 -1.87 8.25 -17.79
N LEU A 124 -0.60 8.53 -18.09
CA LEU A 124 0.26 9.28 -17.17
C LEU A 124 -0.29 10.70 -16.94
N ARG A 125 -0.72 11.41 -17.98
CA ARG A 125 -1.36 12.72 -17.84
C ARG A 125 -2.68 12.62 -17.05
N ALA A 126 -3.53 11.67 -17.40
CA ALA A 126 -4.77 11.42 -16.65
C ALA A 126 -4.50 11.14 -15.17
N SER A 127 -3.44 10.39 -14.84
CA SER A 127 -3.04 10.10 -13.45
C SER A 127 -2.64 11.37 -12.67
N GLN A 128 -2.05 12.35 -13.36
CA GLN A 128 -1.61 13.62 -12.79
C GLN A 128 -2.78 14.57 -12.50
N GLU A 129 -3.87 14.42 -13.25
CA GLU A 129 -5.11 15.20 -13.12
C GLU A 129 -6.08 14.62 -12.07
N LEU A 130 -5.83 13.40 -11.56
CA LEU A 130 -6.67 12.78 -10.52
C LEU A 130 -6.66 13.53 -9.18
N GLY A 131 -5.63 14.35 -8.93
CA GLY A 131 -5.48 15.09 -7.68
C GLY A 131 -5.10 14.23 -6.47
N LEU A 132 -5.01 12.88 -6.58
CA LEU A 132 -4.62 11.97 -5.49
C LEU A 132 -3.16 12.12 -5.06
N GLY A 133 -2.29 12.42 -6.01
CA GLY A 133 -0.86 12.65 -5.82
C GLY A 133 -0.10 11.56 -5.07
N ALA A 134 1.00 11.96 -4.45
CA ALA A 134 1.85 11.08 -3.66
C ALA A 134 1.25 10.91 -2.25
N GLN A 135 0.17 10.13 -2.16
CA GLN A 135 -0.59 9.74 -0.96
C GLN A 135 -1.54 10.80 -0.40
N PHE A 136 -1.14 12.07 -0.35
CA PHE A 136 -1.87 13.15 0.32
C PHE A 136 -2.18 14.32 -0.61
N GLY A 137 -2.66 14.00 -1.81
CA GLY A 137 -3.03 15.00 -2.80
C GLY A 137 -1.87 15.43 -3.71
N GLY A 138 -2.22 16.01 -4.87
CA GLY A 138 -1.27 16.59 -5.83
C GLY A 138 -1.08 15.77 -7.10
N LYS A 139 0.07 15.98 -7.75
CA LYS A 139 0.33 15.51 -9.13
C LYS A 139 0.88 14.08 -9.23
N HIS A 140 1.74 13.67 -8.29
CA HIS A 140 2.58 12.48 -8.46
C HIS A 140 1.91 11.18 -8.03
N PHE A 141 0.75 10.86 -8.61
CA PHE A 141 0.08 9.57 -8.37
C PHE A 141 0.86 8.41 -9.02
N CYS A 142 1.33 8.60 -10.24
CA CYS A 142 2.20 7.68 -10.96
C CYS A 142 3.54 8.36 -11.30
N LEU A 143 4.63 7.60 -11.21
CA LEU A 143 5.94 7.96 -11.76
C LEU A 143 5.97 7.77 -13.27
N ASP A 144 5.45 6.64 -13.71
CA ASP A 144 5.32 6.24 -15.11
C ASP A 144 4.18 5.23 -15.28
N VAL A 145 3.83 4.95 -16.54
CA VAL A 145 2.83 3.95 -16.92
C VAL A 145 3.45 2.99 -17.94
N ARG A 146 3.04 1.72 -17.91
CA ARG A 146 3.27 0.72 -18.94
C ARG A 146 1.95 0.19 -19.46
N VAL A 147 1.76 0.14 -20.77
CA VAL A 147 0.56 -0.43 -21.38
C VAL A 147 0.98 -1.49 -22.38
N VAL A 148 0.70 -2.75 -22.05
CA VAL A 148 1.01 -3.89 -22.93
C VAL A 148 -0.27 -4.36 -23.60
N ARG A 149 -0.26 -4.41 -24.93
CA ARG A 149 -1.35 -4.99 -25.73
C ARG A 149 -0.98 -6.42 -26.10
N LEU A 150 -1.87 -7.37 -25.83
CA LEU A 150 -1.73 -8.79 -26.18
C LEU A 150 -2.80 -9.21 -27.20
N PRO A 151 -2.58 -10.28 -27.99
CA PRO A 151 -3.67 -10.89 -28.77
C PRO A 151 -4.77 -11.42 -27.84
N ARG A 152 -5.97 -11.62 -28.37
CA ARG A 152 -7.13 -12.10 -27.60
C ARG A 152 -8.01 -12.99 -28.46
N HIS A 153 -8.70 -13.93 -27.82
CA HIS A 153 -9.80 -14.65 -28.47
C HIS A 153 -10.91 -13.66 -28.87
N GLY A 154 -11.62 -13.92 -29.98
CA GLY A 154 -12.64 -13.01 -30.51
C GLY A 154 -13.71 -12.62 -29.48
N ALA A 155 -14.13 -13.59 -28.65
CA ALA A 155 -15.14 -13.44 -27.60
C ALA A 155 -14.62 -12.92 -26.25
N SER A 156 -13.34 -12.56 -26.12
CA SER A 156 -12.73 -12.22 -24.83
C SER A 156 -11.93 -10.94 -24.91
N CYS A 157 -11.92 -10.15 -23.83
CA CYS A 157 -11.01 -9.01 -23.67
C CYS A 157 -10.64 -8.84 -22.18
N PRO A 158 -9.78 -9.71 -21.62
CA PRO A 158 -9.29 -9.50 -20.27
C PRO A 158 -8.44 -8.23 -20.22
N ILE A 159 -8.70 -7.37 -19.23
CA ILE A 159 -7.89 -6.20 -18.94
C ILE A 159 -7.37 -6.32 -17.51
N GLY A 160 -6.05 -6.30 -17.37
CA GLY A 160 -5.39 -6.34 -16.08
C GLY A 160 -4.79 -5.00 -15.73
N MET A 161 -4.79 -4.68 -14.44
CA MET A 161 -4.15 -3.49 -13.89
C MET A 161 -3.33 -3.87 -12.66
N GLY A 162 -2.16 -3.26 -12.50
CA GLY A 162 -1.33 -3.47 -11.32
C GLY A 162 -0.26 -2.41 -11.14
N VAL A 163 0.37 -2.38 -9.97
CA VAL A 163 1.38 -1.36 -9.64
C VAL A 163 2.65 -1.96 -9.05
N SER A 164 3.80 -1.32 -9.29
CA SER A 164 4.89 -1.31 -8.31
C SER A 164 4.74 -0.10 -7.39
N CYS A 165 4.95 -0.32 -6.09
CA CYS A 165 4.81 0.72 -5.07
C CYS A 165 6.15 1.42 -4.82
N SER A 166 6.18 2.37 -3.86
CA SER A 166 7.45 2.99 -3.43
C SER A 166 8.53 1.99 -3.00
N ALA A 167 8.15 0.78 -2.58
CA ALA A 167 9.07 -0.34 -2.39
C ALA A 167 9.25 -1.12 -3.71
N ASP A 168 9.75 -0.43 -4.74
CA ASP A 168 10.02 -1.02 -6.05
C ASP A 168 11.27 -1.91 -5.98
N ARG A 169 11.05 -3.22 -5.88
CA ARG A 169 12.09 -4.19 -5.51
C ARG A 169 12.06 -5.37 -6.47
N ASN A 170 12.80 -5.22 -7.56
CA ASN A 170 13.08 -6.28 -8.50
C ASN A 170 14.56 -6.22 -8.92
N ILE A 171 15.14 -7.35 -9.31
CA ILE A 171 16.52 -7.43 -9.76
C ILE A 171 16.67 -8.52 -10.83
N ARG A 172 17.28 -8.16 -11.96
CA ARG A 172 17.60 -9.09 -13.04
C ARG A 172 18.91 -9.81 -12.72
N ALA A 173 19.00 -11.08 -13.07
CA ALA A 173 20.24 -11.84 -12.97
C ALA A 173 20.41 -12.80 -14.14
N LYS A 174 21.63 -13.25 -14.38
CA LYS A 174 21.91 -14.33 -15.34
C LYS A 174 23.11 -15.16 -14.92
N ILE A 175 23.06 -16.44 -15.24
CA ILE A 175 24.21 -17.35 -15.18
C ILE A 175 24.59 -17.70 -16.61
N THR A 176 25.86 -17.52 -16.96
CA THR A 176 26.45 -17.88 -18.26
C THR A 176 27.74 -18.68 -18.03
N ARG A 177 28.40 -19.09 -19.11
CA ARG A 177 29.76 -19.69 -19.04
C ARG A 177 30.79 -18.78 -18.37
N ASP A 178 30.54 -17.47 -18.33
CA ASP A 178 31.46 -16.46 -17.78
C ASP A 178 31.21 -16.19 -16.29
N GLY A 179 30.18 -16.80 -15.69
CA GLY A 179 29.88 -16.71 -14.26
C GLY A 179 28.45 -16.30 -13.93
N ILE A 180 28.29 -15.72 -12.73
CA ILE A 180 27.02 -15.27 -12.17
C ILE A 180 26.98 -13.74 -12.20
N PHE A 181 25.96 -13.18 -12.84
CA PHE A 181 25.78 -11.75 -13.01
C PHE A 181 24.48 -11.30 -12.36
N LEU A 182 24.54 -10.19 -11.63
CA LEU A 182 23.41 -9.55 -10.99
C LEU A 182 23.33 -8.10 -11.47
N GLU A 183 22.11 -7.59 -11.66
CA GLU A 183 21.87 -6.19 -11.97
C GLU A 183 22.46 -5.28 -10.89
N LYS A 184 23.18 -4.24 -11.32
CA LYS A 184 23.74 -3.24 -10.43
C LYS A 184 22.68 -2.19 -10.10
N LEU A 185 22.27 -2.16 -8.84
CA LEU A 185 21.40 -1.10 -8.30
C LEU A 185 22.22 0.12 -7.86
N GLU A 186 21.54 1.22 -7.57
CA GLU A 186 22.17 2.42 -7.01
C GLU A 186 22.66 2.19 -5.57
N ALA A 187 23.94 2.49 -5.31
CA ALA A 187 24.55 2.35 -4.00
C ALA A 187 24.61 3.68 -3.23
N GLU A 188 24.56 4.82 -3.94
CA GLU A 188 24.68 6.18 -3.40
C GLU A 188 23.38 6.99 -3.61
N PRO A 189 22.24 6.57 -3.02
CA PRO A 189 20.94 7.21 -3.27
C PRO A 189 20.87 8.65 -2.74
N ALA A 190 21.77 9.04 -1.82
CA ALA A 190 21.86 10.40 -1.28
C ALA A 190 22.06 11.47 -2.36
N ARG A 191 22.63 11.13 -3.53
CA ARG A 191 22.80 12.05 -4.66
C ARG A 191 21.47 12.57 -5.25
N TYR A 192 20.37 11.85 -5.00
CA TYR A 192 19.03 12.24 -5.44
C TYR A 192 18.30 13.13 -4.44
N LEU A 193 18.89 13.41 -3.26
CA LEU A 193 18.29 14.31 -2.28
C LEU A 193 18.41 15.76 -2.78
N PRO A 194 17.29 16.49 -2.87
CA PRO A 194 17.34 17.92 -3.17
C PRO A 194 17.95 18.69 -1.99
N GLN A 195 18.55 19.84 -2.26
CA GLN A 195 18.90 20.79 -1.20
C GLN A 195 17.58 21.32 -0.59
N MET A 196 17.34 21.00 0.67
CA MET A 196 16.14 21.45 1.37
C MET A 196 16.25 22.95 1.69
N THR A 197 15.39 23.75 1.07
CA THR A 197 15.33 25.21 1.28
C THR A 197 14.14 25.66 2.14
N GLU A 198 13.18 24.77 2.42
CA GLU A 198 11.96 25.11 3.16
C GLU A 198 12.01 24.69 4.63
N LYS A 199 11.47 25.55 5.50
CA LYS A 199 11.24 25.24 6.92
C LYS A 199 10.13 24.18 7.04
N ALA A 200 10.26 23.30 8.02
CA ALA A 200 9.23 22.31 8.36
C ALA A 200 7.88 22.99 8.62
N SER A 201 6.79 22.40 8.12
CA SER A 201 5.42 22.91 8.28
C SER A 201 5.03 23.08 9.75
N ASP A 202 4.08 23.97 10.02
CA ASP A 202 3.43 24.16 11.33
C ASP A 202 2.54 22.97 11.73
N ALA A 203 3.14 21.79 11.91
CA ALA A 203 2.44 20.58 12.32
C ALA A 203 1.98 20.67 13.78
N VAL A 204 0.74 20.24 14.04
CA VAL A 204 0.17 20.22 15.38
C VAL A 204 0.80 19.07 16.17
N ARG A 205 1.39 19.38 17.32
CA ARG A 205 1.99 18.37 18.20
C ARG A 205 0.92 17.78 19.10
N ILE A 206 0.83 16.45 19.14
CA ILE A 206 -0.14 15.71 19.95
C ILE A 206 0.62 14.82 20.94
N ASP A 207 0.39 15.03 22.24
CA ASP A 207 0.83 14.12 23.31
C ASP A 207 -0.19 12.99 23.48
N LEU A 208 0.25 11.78 23.14
CA LEU A 208 -0.55 10.55 23.19
C LEU A 208 -0.57 9.89 24.58
N ASN A 209 0.13 10.44 25.56
CA ASN A 209 0.08 9.95 26.95
C ASN A 209 -1.07 10.59 27.75
N ARG A 210 -1.92 11.40 27.10
CA ARG A 210 -3.15 11.95 27.68
C ARG A 210 -4.30 10.94 27.57
N PRO A 211 -5.34 11.04 28.40
CA PRO A 211 -6.56 10.25 28.23
C PRO A 211 -7.15 10.38 26.82
N MET A 212 -7.74 9.30 26.29
CA MET A 212 -8.29 9.25 24.92
C MET A 212 -9.25 10.41 24.61
N ASP A 213 -10.12 10.77 25.55
CA ASP A 213 -11.08 11.87 25.36
C ASP A 213 -10.39 13.23 25.24
N GLU A 214 -9.27 13.45 25.93
CA GLU A 214 -8.48 14.67 25.78
C GLU A 214 -7.78 14.72 24.42
N ILE A 215 -7.25 13.58 23.95
CA ILE A 215 -6.65 13.46 22.61
C ILE A 215 -7.71 13.83 21.56
N ARG A 216 -8.92 13.26 21.66
CA ARG A 216 -10.05 13.54 20.75
C ARG A 216 -10.50 15.00 20.82
N ALA A 217 -10.54 15.59 22.02
CA ALA A 217 -10.88 17.00 22.22
C ALA A 217 -9.85 17.96 21.61
N ILE A 218 -8.59 17.54 21.43
CA ILE A 218 -7.60 18.28 20.65
C ILE A 218 -7.86 18.08 19.16
N LEU A 219 -7.98 16.83 18.70
CA LEU A 219 -8.14 16.51 17.27
C LEU A 219 -9.38 17.16 16.64
N THR A 220 -10.50 17.23 17.37
CA THR A 220 -11.76 17.81 16.87
C THR A 220 -11.64 19.29 16.49
N LYS A 221 -10.63 20.01 17.00
CA LYS A 221 -10.40 21.43 16.70
C LYS A 221 -9.86 21.67 15.30
N TYR A 222 -9.41 20.62 14.62
CA TYR A 222 -8.71 20.72 13.34
C TYR A 222 -9.49 20.02 12.22
N PRO A 223 -9.46 20.56 10.99
CA PRO A 223 -10.07 19.89 9.84
C PRO A 223 -9.22 18.72 9.34
N VAL A 224 -9.79 17.90 8.46
CA VAL A 224 -9.03 16.95 7.63
C VAL A 224 -7.93 17.68 6.86
N SER A 225 -6.89 16.96 6.43
CA SER A 225 -5.60 17.44 5.88
C SER A 225 -4.62 18.07 6.86
N THR A 226 -5.00 18.29 8.13
CA THR A 226 -4.09 18.90 9.12
C THR A 226 -2.88 18.01 9.41
N PRO A 227 -1.63 18.50 9.27
CA PRO A 227 -0.43 17.76 9.62
C PRO A 227 -0.22 17.67 11.14
N LEU A 228 0.18 16.50 11.62
CA LEU A 228 0.38 16.18 13.02
C LEU A 228 1.79 15.62 13.28
N LEU A 229 2.30 15.87 14.48
CA LEU A 229 3.45 15.17 15.06
C LEU A 229 3.03 14.52 16.37
N LEU A 230 3.02 13.18 16.38
CA LEU A 230 2.55 12.38 17.50
C LEU A 230 3.71 11.96 18.40
N THR A 231 3.57 12.11 19.71
CA THR A 231 4.56 11.67 20.70
C THR A 231 3.87 10.93 21.84
N GLY A 232 4.35 9.75 22.22
CA GLY A 232 3.79 8.95 23.32
C GLY A 232 3.53 7.50 22.93
N LYS A 233 2.67 6.82 23.70
CA LYS A 233 2.37 5.40 23.53
C LYS A 233 1.32 5.14 22.45
N ILE A 234 1.53 4.09 21.66
CA ILE A 234 0.65 3.63 20.59
C ILE A 234 0.52 2.11 20.68
N VAL A 235 -0.71 1.59 20.70
CA VAL A 235 -0.92 0.15 20.51
C VAL A 235 -0.79 -0.18 19.02
N VAL A 236 -0.11 -1.27 18.69
CA VAL A 236 0.04 -1.77 17.33
C VAL A 236 -0.71 -3.07 17.18
N GLY A 237 -1.49 -3.19 16.12
CA GLY A 237 -2.18 -4.43 15.76
C GLY A 237 -2.77 -4.33 14.36
N ARG A 238 -2.84 -5.46 13.65
CA ARG A 238 -3.35 -5.52 12.27
C ARG A 238 -4.26 -6.75 12.08
N ASP A 239 -4.32 -7.30 10.87
CA ASP A 239 -5.32 -8.23 10.39
C ASP A 239 -5.68 -9.35 11.40
N ILE A 240 -4.72 -10.19 11.82
CA ILE A 240 -5.01 -11.31 12.72
C ILE A 240 -5.32 -10.84 14.14
N ALA A 241 -4.62 -9.81 14.64
CA ALA A 241 -4.92 -9.21 15.94
C ALA A 241 -6.35 -8.65 16.00
N HIS A 242 -6.84 -7.99 14.95
CA HIS A 242 -8.22 -7.50 14.88
C HIS A 242 -9.23 -8.64 14.83
N ALA A 243 -8.94 -9.70 14.08
CA ALA A 243 -9.78 -10.90 14.06
C ALA A 243 -9.89 -11.53 15.45
N LYS A 244 -8.76 -11.64 16.19
CA LYS A 244 -8.72 -12.15 17.58
C LYS A 244 -9.50 -11.26 18.55
N LEU A 245 -9.35 -9.95 18.45
CA LEU A 245 -10.13 -9.00 19.28
C LEU A 245 -11.63 -9.07 18.97
N LYS A 246 -12.02 -9.27 17.71
CA LYS A 246 -13.41 -9.51 17.35
C LYS A 246 -13.92 -10.85 17.89
N GLU A 247 -13.11 -11.90 17.81
CA GLU A 247 -13.45 -13.23 18.37
C GLU A 247 -13.76 -13.16 19.87
N ARG A 248 -13.04 -12.31 20.62
CA ARG A 248 -13.34 -12.03 22.04
C ARG A 248 -14.72 -11.42 22.23
N LEU A 249 -15.04 -10.38 21.47
CA LEU A 249 -16.35 -9.73 21.51
C LEU A 249 -17.48 -10.73 21.15
N ASP A 250 -17.26 -11.57 20.14
CA ASP A 250 -18.23 -12.59 19.73
C ASP A 250 -18.47 -13.66 20.83
N LYS A 251 -17.51 -13.85 21.75
CA LYS A 251 -17.64 -14.70 22.95
C LYS A 251 -18.23 -13.98 24.16
N GLY A 252 -18.56 -12.69 24.04
CA GLY A 252 -19.07 -11.86 25.13
C GLY A 252 -17.98 -11.31 26.07
N GLU A 253 -16.71 -11.39 25.69
CA GLU A 253 -15.62 -10.74 26.42
C GLU A 253 -15.54 -9.24 26.07
N GLU A 254 -14.92 -8.43 26.93
CA GLU A 254 -14.70 -7.00 26.65
C GLU A 254 -13.49 -6.74 25.75
N LEU A 255 -13.45 -5.56 25.10
CA LEU A 255 -12.22 -5.07 24.51
C LEU A 255 -11.14 -4.81 25.59
N PRO A 256 -9.90 -5.25 25.35
CA PRO A 256 -8.79 -4.97 26.25
C PRO A 256 -8.57 -3.48 26.47
N LYS A 257 -8.16 -3.11 27.68
CA LYS A 257 -7.96 -1.71 28.09
C LYS A 257 -6.99 -0.96 27.16
N TYR A 258 -5.93 -1.61 26.67
CA TYR A 258 -4.96 -0.97 25.79
C TYR A 258 -5.53 -0.56 24.41
N ILE A 259 -6.65 -1.14 23.95
CA ILE A 259 -7.36 -0.74 22.72
C ILE A 259 -8.28 0.47 22.95
N ARG A 260 -8.73 0.66 24.21
CA ARG A 260 -9.59 1.78 24.62
C ARG A 260 -8.77 3.02 24.98
N ASP A 261 -7.65 2.81 25.68
CA ASP A 261 -6.87 3.90 26.28
C ASP A 261 -5.82 4.51 25.32
N HIS A 262 -5.41 3.78 24.28
CA HIS A 262 -4.37 4.21 23.35
C HIS A 262 -4.86 4.24 21.90
N ILE A 263 -4.23 5.09 21.09
CA ILE A 263 -4.47 5.09 19.64
C ILE A 263 -3.94 3.79 19.05
N ILE A 264 -4.60 3.26 18.00
CA ILE A 264 -4.21 2.01 17.36
C ILE A 264 -3.51 2.25 16.02
N TYR A 265 -2.29 1.74 15.89
CA TYR A 265 -1.48 1.76 14.68
C TYR A 265 -1.53 0.42 13.95
N TYR A 266 -1.98 0.45 12.70
CA TYR A 266 -1.98 -0.74 11.88
C TYR A 266 -0.61 -0.91 11.25
N ALA A 267 0.20 -1.81 11.80
CA ALA A 267 1.52 -2.13 11.29
C ALA A 267 1.97 -3.53 11.72
N GLY A 268 3.06 -4.01 11.14
CA GLY A 268 3.79 -5.18 11.60
C GLY A 268 5.29 -4.91 11.47
N PRO A 269 6.10 -5.06 12.53
CA PRO A 269 7.50 -4.70 12.50
C PRO A 269 8.33 -5.70 11.69
N ALA A 270 9.37 -5.22 11.01
CA ALA A 270 10.49 -6.06 10.59
C ALA A 270 11.38 -6.40 11.81
N LYS A 271 12.27 -7.38 11.65
CA LYS A 271 13.25 -7.74 12.69
C LYS A 271 14.06 -6.53 13.13
N THR A 272 14.25 -6.38 14.43
CA THR A 272 15.05 -5.31 15.04
C THR A 272 16.55 -5.60 14.87
N PRO A 273 17.32 -4.70 14.23
CA PRO A 273 18.77 -4.81 14.19
C PRO A 273 19.38 -4.70 15.59
N GLU A 274 20.55 -5.32 15.78
CA GLU A 274 21.29 -5.20 17.04
C GLU A 274 21.63 -3.73 17.35
N GLY A 275 21.39 -3.30 18.58
CA GLY A 275 21.64 -1.92 19.02
C GLY A 275 20.58 -0.89 18.59
N TYR A 276 19.53 -1.30 17.87
CA TYR A 276 18.43 -0.41 17.47
C TYR A 276 17.20 -0.60 18.35
N ALA A 277 16.42 0.47 18.55
CA ALA A 277 15.16 0.40 19.28
C ALA A 277 14.05 -0.33 18.51
N SER A 278 14.08 -0.26 17.18
CA SER A 278 13.08 -0.86 16.30
C SER A 278 13.71 -1.24 14.95
N GLY A 279 13.15 -2.28 14.33
CA GLY A 279 13.33 -2.52 12.89
C GLY A 279 12.54 -1.53 12.04
N SER A 280 12.52 -1.77 10.72
CA SER A 280 11.63 -1.03 9.82
C SER A 280 10.16 -1.25 10.21
N PHE A 281 9.40 -0.17 10.40
CA PHE A 281 8.07 -0.26 11.02
C PHE A 281 7.06 0.75 10.46
N GLY A 282 6.80 0.66 9.15
CA GLY A 282 5.82 1.50 8.46
C GLY A 282 4.38 1.00 8.55
N PRO A 283 3.39 1.83 8.15
CA PRO A 283 1.97 1.49 8.24
C PRO A 283 1.55 0.40 7.25
N THR A 284 0.51 -0.35 7.59
CA THR A 284 -0.22 -1.22 6.66
C THR A 284 -1.49 -0.55 6.12
N THR A 285 -2.12 -1.17 5.10
CA THR A 285 -3.33 -0.65 4.46
C THR A 285 -4.50 -0.61 5.44
N ALA A 286 -5.04 0.58 5.68
CA ALA A 286 -6.13 0.79 6.63
C ALA A 286 -7.43 0.09 6.26
N SER A 287 -7.76 0.06 4.97
CA SER A 287 -9.05 -0.44 4.46
C SER A 287 -9.36 -1.89 4.82
N ARG A 288 -8.34 -2.70 5.13
CA ARG A 288 -8.52 -4.11 5.54
C ARG A 288 -9.12 -4.25 6.94
N MET A 289 -8.98 -3.21 7.77
CA MET A 289 -9.54 -3.17 9.12
C MET A 289 -10.90 -2.44 9.17
N ASP A 290 -11.41 -1.92 8.05
CA ASP A 290 -12.70 -1.20 7.99
C ASP A 290 -13.88 -1.97 8.59
N PRO A 291 -14.01 -3.30 8.41
CA PRO A 291 -15.11 -4.05 9.00
C PRO A 291 -15.16 -4.02 10.54
N TYR A 292 -14.02 -3.80 11.20
CA TYR A 292 -13.92 -3.83 12.66
C TYR A 292 -14.23 -2.47 13.30
N VAL A 293 -14.09 -1.36 12.57
CA VAL A 293 -14.17 -0.01 13.15
C VAL A 293 -15.50 0.27 13.84
N PRO A 294 -16.67 0.07 13.21
CA PRO A 294 -17.94 0.36 13.89
C PRO A 294 -18.13 -0.50 15.14
N ILE A 295 -17.70 -1.77 15.09
CA ILE A 295 -17.82 -2.72 16.18
C ILE A 295 -16.95 -2.28 17.36
N PHE A 296 -15.70 -1.90 17.10
CA PHE A 296 -14.77 -1.54 18.16
C PHE A 296 -15.10 -0.18 18.78
N GLN A 297 -15.49 0.80 17.97
CA GLN A 297 -15.86 2.13 18.47
C GLN A 297 -17.14 2.10 19.30
N GLU A 298 -18.10 1.23 18.96
CA GLU A 298 -19.28 0.99 19.80
C GLU A 298 -18.92 0.50 21.21
N GLN A 299 -17.82 -0.24 21.34
CA GLN A 299 -17.27 -0.72 22.61
C GLN A 299 -16.24 0.24 23.23
N GLY A 300 -16.14 1.48 22.71
CA GLY A 300 -15.22 2.51 23.19
C GLY A 300 -13.74 2.28 22.83
N GLY A 301 -13.44 1.34 21.94
CA GLY A 301 -12.10 1.02 21.47
C GLY A 301 -11.82 1.58 20.08
N SER A 302 -10.55 1.65 19.68
CA SER A 302 -10.16 2.07 18.31
C SER A 302 -10.71 3.46 17.94
N MET A 303 -10.78 4.37 18.93
CA MET A 303 -11.31 5.72 18.75
C MET A 303 -10.42 6.57 17.85
N VAL A 304 -9.11 6.40 17.92
CA VAL A 304 -8.14 7.05 17.04
C VAL A 304 -7.27 5.98 16.39
N MET A 305 -7.30 5.94 15.06
CA MET A 305 -6.63 4.93 14.25
C MET A 305 -5.51 5.57 13.43
N LEU A 306 -4.38 4.89 13.29
CA LEU A 306 -3.23 5.34 12.52
C LEU A 306 -2.83 4.26 11.51
N ALA A 307 -2.76 4.57 10.22
CA ALA A 307 -2.40 3.62 9.17
C ALA A 307 -2.04 4.36 7.87
N LYS A 308 -2.19 3.72 6.69
CA LYS A 308 -2.11 4.40 5.39
C LYS A 308 -3.21 4.01 4.43
N GLY A 309 -3.42 4.86 3.44
CA GLY A 309 -4.40 4.68 2.36
C GLY A 309 -5.77 5.26 2.69
N ASN A 310 -6.58 5.45 1.66
CA ASN A 310 -8.00 5.79 1.77
C ASN A 310 -8.82 4.62 2.38
N ARG A 311 -9.98 4.94 2.94
CA ARG A 311 -10.89 4.00 3.62
C ARG A 311 -12.29 4.06 3.05
N SER A 312 -13.14 3.12 3.42
CA SER A 312 -14.54 3.10 3.01
C SER A 312 -15.40 4.08 3.82
N GLN A 313 -16.54 4.48 3.23
CA GLN A 313 -17.54 5.35 3.87
C GLN A 313 -17.98 4.84 5.25
N ARG A 314 -17.99 3.51 5.46
CA ARG A 314 -18.30 2.89 6.75
C ARG A 314 -17.45 3.44 7.89
N VAL A 315 -16.17 3.74 7.64
CA VAL A 315 -15.26 4.30 8.65
C VAL A 315 -15.59 5.75 8.92
N THR A 316 -15.88 6.53 7.89
CA THR A 316 -16.33 7.93 8.00
C THR A 316 -17.61 8.04 8.81
N ASP A 317 -18.58 7.16 8.55
CA ASP A 317 -19.84 7.11 9.29
C ASP A 317 -19.63 6.70 10.75
N ALA A 318 -18.75 5.72 11.02
CA ALA A 318 -18.43 5.30 12.38
C ALA A 318 -17.72 6.40 13.17
N CYS A 319 -16.70 7.05 12.58
CA CYS A 319 -16.01 8.18 13.18
C CYS A 319 -16.98 9.32 13.51
N LYS A 320 -17.92 9.65 12.61
CA LYS A 320 -18.98 10.62 12.88
C LYS A 320 -19.92 10.19 14.03
N LYS A 321 -20.31 8.92 14.05
CA LYS A 321 -21.28 8.39 15.04
C LYS A 321 -20.69 8.34 16.45
N TYR A 322 -19.46 7.86 16.57
CA TYR A 322 -18.83 7.59 17.87
C TYR A 322 -17.80 8.66 18.28
N GLY A 323 -17.51 9.62 17.40
CA GLY A 323 -16.51 10.68 17.61
C GLY A 323 -15.07 10.19 17.49
N GLY A 324 -14.81 9.33 16.50
CA GLY A 324 -13.50 8.77 16.21
C GLY A 324 -12.71 9.53 15.15
N PHE A 325 -11.44 9.17 14.96
CA PHE A 325 -10.54 9.78 13.98
C PHE A 325 -9.71 8.72 13.23
N TYR A 326 -9.43 8.98 11.97
CA TYR A 326 -8.41 8.26 11.21
C TYR A 326 -7.27 9.20 10.84
N LEU A 327 -6.07 8.82 11.27
CA LEU A 327 -4.81 9.49 10.99
C LEU A 327 -4.05 8.71 9.90
N GLY A 328 -3.65 9.41 8.85
CA GLY A 328 -2.82 8.86 7.78
C GLY A 328 -1.34 9.10 8.05
N SER A 329 -0.57 8.04 8.24
CA SER A 329 0.89 8.06 8.17
C SER A 329 1.37 7.89 6.73
N ILE A 330 2.58 8.36 6.46
CA ILE A 330 3.25 8.16 5.16
C ILE A 330 3.60 6.68 5.00
N GLY A 331 3.02 6.03 3.99
CA GLY A 331 3.34 4.67 3.61
C GLY A 331 4.64 4.59 2.81
N GLY A 332 5.55 3.68 3.17
CA GLY A 332 6.82 3.50 2.46
C GLY A 332 8.08 3.72 3.32
N PRO A 333 8.28 4.87 3.99
CA PRO A 333 9.54 5.22 4.68
C PRO A 333 9.72 4.49 6.03
N ALA A 334 9.49 3.17 6.06
CA ALA A 334 9.48 2.33 7.26
C ALA A 334 10.81 2.33 8.03
N ALA A 335 11.95 2.38 7.32
CA ALA A 335 13.27 2.43 7.94
C ALA A 335 13.49 3.75 8.69
N ARG A 336 13.05 4.88 8.10
CA ARG A 336 13.15 6.20 8.73
C ARG A 336 12.25 6.28 9.96
N LEU A 337 10.99 5.85 9.85
CA LEU A 337 10.06 5.81 11.00
C LEU A 337 10.62 4.95 12.14
N GLY A 338 11.11 3.75 11.85
CA GLY A 338 11.68 2.85 12.86
C GLY A 338 12.94 3.40 13.52
N LYS A 339 13.78 4.15 12.79
CA LYS A 339 15.03 4.71 13.30
C LYS A 339 14.85 6.04 14.04
N GLU A 340 14.03 6.94 13.51
CA GLU A 340 13.94 8.32 13.98
C GLU A 340 12.75 8.54 14.94
N CYS A 341 11.65 7.83 14.73
CA CYS A 341 10.40 8.08 15.46
C CYS A 341 10.13 7.05 16.57
N ILE A 342 10.47 5.77 16.38
CA ILE A 342 10.15 4.71 17.35
C ILE A 342 11.32 4.51 18.32
N THR A 343 11.06 4.73 19.61
CA THR A 343 12.08 4.69 20.67
C THR A 343 12.00 3.44 21.54
N HIS A 344 10.87 2.73 21.53
CA HIS A 344 10.69 1.48 22.25
C HIS A 344 9.60 0.61 21.59
N VAL A 345 9.78 -0.71 21.63
CA VAL A 345 8.81 -1.70 21.16
C VAL A 345 8.68 -2.80 22.21
N GLU A 346 7.47 -3.01 22.69
CA GLU A 346 7.11 -4.02 23.69
C GLU A 346 6.06 -4.95 23.10
N LEU A 347 6.24 -6.27 23.23
CA LEU A 347 5.21 -7.25 22.88
C LEU A 347 4.19 -7.31 24.02
N ILE A 348 2.91 -7.12 23.69
CA ILE A 348 1.81 -7.08 24.68
C ILE A 348 1.02 -8.38 24.66
N GLU A 349 0.64 -8.88 23.49
CA GLU A 349 -0.22 -10.05 23.40
C GLU A 349 -0.04 -10.81 22.08
N TYR A 350 -0.36 -12.11 22.12
CA TYR A 350 -0.30 -13.05 21.00
C TYR A 350 1.11 -13.23 20.39
N PRO A 351 2.14 -13.56 21.20
CA PRO A 351 3.52 -13.81 20.71
C PRO A 351 3.57 -14.78 19.53
N GLU A 352 2.68 -15.76 19.50
CA GLU A 352 2.59 -16.80 18.47
C GLU A 352 2.29 -16.24 17.06
N LEU A 353 1.76 -15.02 16.96
CA LEU A 353 1.45 -14.36 15.68
C LEU A 353 2.67 -13.67 15.06
N GLY A 354 3.81 -13.64 15.75
CA GLY A 354 5.04 -13.00 15.27
C GLY A 354 4.80 -11.53 14.94
N MET A 355 5.04 -11.11 13.70
CA MET A 355 4.87 -9.71 13.29
C MET A 355 3.42 -9.20 13.31
N GLU A 356 2.43 -10.08 13.45
CA GLU A 356 1.01 -9.71 13.61
C GLU A 356 0.52 -9.76 15.07
N ALA A 357 1.43 -9.97 16.02
CA ALA A 357 1.14 -9.84 17.45
C ALA A 357 0.72 -8.40 17.81
N ILE A 358 0.20 -8.22 19.02
CA ILE A 358 -0.10 -6.90 19.56
C ILE A 358 1.14 -6.37 20.25
N TYR A 359 1.56 -5.17 19.87
CA TYR A 359 2.69 -4.47 20.47
C TYR A 359 2.24 -3.15 21.10
N MET A 360 3.05 -2.63 22.01
CA MET A 360 3.01 -1.24 22.45
C MET A 360 4.31 -0.58 21.99
N ILE A 361 4.21 0.52 21.27
CA ILE A 361 5.37 1.30 20.87
C ILE A 361 5.36 2.67 21.54
N THR A 362 6.55 3.18 21.84
CA THR A 362 6.73 4.59 22.20
C THR A 362 7.29 5.33 21.00
N VAL A 363 6.64 6.43 20.64
CA VAL A 363 7.05 7.26 19.50
C VAL A 363 7.36 8.69 19.90
N ARG A 364 8.17 9.37 19.10
CA ARG A 364 8.48 10.80 19.17
C ARG A 364 8.41 11.40 17.78
N ASP A 365 7.76 12.56 17.67
CA ASP A 365 7.62 13.32 16.42
C ASP A 365 7.17 12.46 15.22
N PHE A 366 6.25 11.52 15.46
CA PHE A 366 5.76 10.61 14.42
C PHE A 366 4.80 11.36 13.48
N PRO A 367 5.06 11.44 12.17
CA PRO A 367 4.26 12.23 11.25
C PRO A 367 2.94 11.54 10.88
N ALA A 368 1.85 12.32 10.91
CA ALA A 368 0.54 11.88 10.44
C ALA A 368 -0.29 13.05 9.90
N PHE A 369 -1.42 12.76 9.26
CA PHE A 369 -2.42 13.73 8.82
C PHE A 369 -3.81 13.31 9.30
N ILE A 370 -4.68 14.25 9.65
CA ILE A 370 -6.10 13.93 9.89
C ILE A 370 -6.73 13.60 8.53
N LEU A 371 -7.15 12.35 8.32
CA LEU A 371 -7.78 11.91 7.08
C LEU A 371 -9.29 11.73 7.20
N VAL A 372 -9.78 11.27 8.36
CA VAL A 372 -11.21 11.27 8.68
C VAL A 372 -11.36 11.90 10.06
N ASP A 373 -12.31 12.82 10.18
CA ASP A 373 -12.65 13.47 11.44
C ASP A 373 -13.92 12.92 12.08
N ASP A 374 -14.24 13.45 13.26
CA ASP A 374 -15.41 13.12 14.07
C ASP A 374 -16.72 13.77 13.56
N LYS A 375 -16.70 14.42 12.39
CA LYS A 375 -17.83 15.18 11.83
C LYS A 375 -18.34 14.58 10.52
N GLY A 376 -17.66 13.56 10.03
CA GLY A 376 -17.97 12.88 8.77
C GLY A 376 -17.27 13.46 7.55
N ASN A 377 -16.18 14.21 7.75
CA ASN A 377 -15.33 14.65 6.67
C ASN A 377 -14.26 13.59 6.39
N ASP A 378 -13.98 13.36 5.11
CA ASP A 378 -12.91 12.50 4.61
C ASP A 378 -12.06 13.30 3.63
N PHE A 379 -10.75 13.29 3.84
CA PHE A 379 -9.77 13.93 2.97
C PHE A 379 -9.89 13.49 1.50
N PHE A 380 -10.22 12.22 1.25
CA PHE A 380 -10.33 11.69 -0.11
C PHE A 380 -11.73 11.88 -0.72
N ASN A 381 -12.69 12.45 0.01
CA ASN A 381 -14.02 12.71 -0.52
C ASN A 381 -13.94 13.65 -1.74
N GLY A 382 -14.60 13.27 -2.85
CA GLY A 382 -14.54 13.99 -4.12
C GLY A 382 -13.32 13.68 -4.99
N LEU A 383 -12.32 12.95 -4.47
CA LEU A 383 -11.18 12.45 -5.26
C LEU A 383 -11.35 10.99 -5.68
N LEU A 384 -12.07 10.18 -4.87
CA LEU A 384 -12.23 8.74 -5.04
C LEU A 384 -13.69 8.29 -5.21
#